data_AF-A0A2L0VW90-F1
#
_entry.id   AF-A0A2L0VW90-F1
#
_cell.length_a   1.000
_cell.length_b   1.000
_cell.length_c   1.000
_cell.angle_alpha   90.00
_cell.angle_beta   90.00
_cell.angle_gamma   90.00
#
_symmetry.space_group_name_H-M   'P 1'
#
loop_
_entity.id
_entity.type
_entity.pdbx_description
1 polymer ?
#
loop_
_entity_poly.entity_id
_entity_poly.type
_entity_poly.pdbx_seq_one_letter_code
_entity_poly.pdbx_strand_id
1 'polypeptide(L)'
;MRAAPIAALALVLTGCAMTTARLGSNAAVASASEAQAMAADSLAELVKLYPPAISRLAIDASASDDVFGQALTDGLRKRGYAVVEGSRKAKADPSALPLRYVVDQPMAGYYRVMLRVGEQSLARGYTTEGGVAPSAGWALNLSGASEQLVERATRPDLPGDAEQVQAEVAAVNAGLVGPAVVAVVDSPAPVYQRSAPASRVTIAIPPAAKPARPAASPAGWRVQFAAFRTDKTARSYWRSLVQKKPALAALKPRFPRSSRGVVFVQAGPYRTVAFAKRVCGGLNASACIVVKA
;
A
#
# COMPACT_ATOMS: atom_id res chain seq x y z
N MET A 1 69.85 -7.90 9.19
CA MET A 1 68.61 -7.98 9.99
C MET A 1 67.93 -6.61 10.11
N ARG A 2 67.26 -6.07 9.07
CA ARG A 2 66.35 -4.91 9.18
C ARG A 2 65.40 -4.86 7.97
N ALA A 3 64.50 -5.82 7.87
CA ALA A 3 63.39 -5.81 6.92
C ALA A 3 62.13 -6.27 7.68
N ALA A 4 61.66 -5.43 8.59
CA ALA A 4 60.56 -5.77 9.49
C ALA A 4 59.46 -4.70 9.72
N PRO A 5 59.41 -3.51 9.06
CA PRO A 5 58.25 -2.63 9.25
C PRO A 5 57.20 -2.69 8.13
N ILE A 6 57.48 -3.32 6.98
CA ILE A 6 56.55 -3.26 5.82
C ILE A 6 55.38 -4.25 5.96
N ALA A 7 55.53 -5.33 6.71
CA ALA A 7 54.47 -6.33 6.89
C ALA A 7 53.33 -5.88 7.83
N ALA A 8 53.55 -4.85 8.67
CA ALA A 8 52.53 -4.39 9.63
C ALA A 8 51.52 -3.40 9.03
N LEU A 9 51.86 -2.75 7.90
CA LEU A 9 50.97 -1.75 7.28
C LEU A 9 49.93 -2.36 6.32
N ALA A 10 50.14 -3.60 5.87
CA ALA A 10 49.21 -4.30 4.99
C ALA A 10 47.97 -4.87 5.70
N LEU A 11 47.97 -4.92 7.04
CA LEU A 11 46.87 -5.50 7.85
C LEU A 11 45.79 -4.48 8.26
N VAL A 12 45.95 -3.20 7.90
CA VAL A 12 45.01 -2.13 8.28
C VAL A 12 44.08 -1.73 7.11
N LEU A 13 44.24 -2.31 5.92
CA LEU A 13 43.44 -2.01 4.73
C LEU A 13 42.29 -2.99 4.44
N THR A 14 42.12 -4.05 5.24
CA THR A 14 41.00 -4.99 5.13
C THR A 14 39.83 -4.57 6.03
N GLY A 15 39.35 -3.33 5.87
CA GLY A 15 38.32 -2.73 6.74
C GLY A 15 37.01 -2.32 6.08
N CYS A 16 36.88 -2.39 4.74
CA CYS A 16 35.71 -1.84 4.03
C CYS A 16 35.16 -2.79 2.97
N ALA A 17 34.65 -3.97 3.35
CA ALA A 17 33.85 -4.79 2.42
C ALA A 17 32.97 -5.84 3.11
N MET A 18 32.40 -5.57 4.29
CA MET A 18 31.36 -6.47 4.83
C MET A 18 30.49 -5.84 5.91
N THR A 19 29.96 -4.64 5.66
CA THR A 19 28.64 -4.35 6.19
C THR A 19 27.67 -5.22 5.41
N THR A 20 27.39 -6.42 5.91
CA THR A 20 26.13 -7.10 5.62
C THR A 20 25.04 -6.11 5.99
N ALA A 21 24.55 -5.35 5.00
CA ALA A 21 23.37 -4.53 5.16
C ALA A 21 22.31 -5.48 5.72
N ARG A 22 21.97 -5.32 7.00
CA ARG A 22 20.97 -6.17 7.65
C ARG A 22 19.70 -6.04 6.82
N LEU A 23 19.36 -7.12 6.14
CA LEU A 23 18.06 -7.23 5.47
C LEU A 23 17.00 -7.30 6.56
N GLY A 24 15.89 -6.59 6.34
CA GLY A 24 14.82 -6.49 7.32
C GLY A 24 14.62 -5.08 7.87
N SER A 25 13.72 -4.96 8.85
CA SER A 25 13.48 -3.70 9.56
C SER A 25 14.63 -3.39 10.53
N ASN A 26 15.28 -2.24 10.32
CA ASN A 26 16.44 -1.77 11.10
C ASN A 26 16.11 -0.56 12.02
N ALA A 27 14.87 -0.07 12.02
CA ALA A 27 14.42 1.03 12.86
C ALA A 27 13.98 0.59 14.26
N ALA A 28 13.82 1.57 15.17
CA ALA A 28 12.91 1.42 16.31
C ALA A 28 11.55 0.94 15.78
N VAL A 29 11.12 -0.21 16.29
CA VAL A 29 10.05 -1.04 15.72
C VAL A 29 8.83 -0.15 15.47
N ALA A 30 8.53 0.12 14.19
CA ALA A 30 7.26 0.72 13.81
C ALA A 30 6.16 -0.09 14.49
N SER A 31 5.15 0.56 15.07
CA SER A 31 4.05 -0.19 15.67
C SER A 31 3.46 -1.14 14.62
N ALA A 32 2.86 -2.24 15.06
CA ALA A 32 2.33 -3.24 14.13
C ALA A 32 1.45 -2.58 13.05
N SER A 33 0.54 -1.70 13.48
CA SER A 33 -0.36 -0.96 12.58
C SER A 33 0.36 -0.12 11.53
N GLU A 34 1.49 0.50 11.89
CA GLU A 34 2.28 1.31 10.97
C GLU A 34 3.02 0.43 9.97
N ALA A 35 3.62 -0.67 10.44
CA ALA A 35 4.27 -1.65 9.60
C ALA A 35 3.29 -2.28 8.59
N GLN A 36 2.06 -2.61 9.02
CA GLN A 36 1.02 -3.13 8.13
C GLN A 36 0.56 -2.11 7.10
N ALA A 37 0.41 -0.83 7.46
CA ALA A 37 0.07 0.21 6.51
C ALA A 37 1.15 0.39 5.43
N MET A 38 2.43 0.42 5.83
CA MET A 38 3.56 0.51 4.90
C MET A 38 3.69 -0.73 4.01
N ALA A 39 3.48 -1.94 4.57
CA ALA A 39 3.54 -3.19 3.82
C ALA A 39 2.40 -3.29 2.79
N ALA A 40 1.19 -2.84 3.16
CA ALA A 40 0.05 -2.77 2.28
C ALA A 40 0.27 -1.84 1.07
N ASP A 41 0.84 -0.65 1.31
CA ASP A 41 1.19 0.30 0.24
C ASP A 41 2.33 -0.24 -0.65
N SER A 42 3.32 -0.91 -0.04
CA SER A 42 4.40 -1.62 -0.73
C SER A 42 3.86 -2.72 -1.65
N LEU A 43 2.92 -3.53 -1.16
CA LEU A 43 2.28 -4.57 -1.95
C LEU A 43 1.50 -4.00 -3.13
N ALA A 44 0.78 -2.88 -2.94
CA ALA A 44 0.04 -2.25 -4.03
C ALA A 44 0.96 -1.84 -5.19
N GLU A 45 2.14 -1.30 -4.88
CA GLU A 45 3.13 -0.95 -5.91
C GLU A 45 3.75 -2.19 -6.55
N LEU A 46 4.05 -3.23 -5.76
CA LEU A 46 4.56 -4.49 -6.30
C LEU A 46 3.56 -5.14 -7.26
N VAL A 47 2.26 -5.12 -6.96
CA VAL A 47 1.24 -5.66 -7.87
C VAL A 47 1.17 -4.87 -9.17
N LYS A 48 1.26 -3.53 -9.10
CA LYS A 48 1.30 -2.68 -10.29
C LYS A 48 2.48 -3.03 -11.20
N LEU A 49 3.68 -3.17 -10.63
CA LEU A 49 4.93 -3.28 -11.40
C LEU A 49 5.30 -4.72 -11.77
N TYR A 50 4.96 -5.67 -10.90
CA TYR A 50 5.29 -7.09 -11.01
C TYR A 50 4.03 -7.94 -10.79
N PRO A 51 3.04 -7.94 -11.68
CA PRO A 51 1.78 -8.65 -11.46
C PRO A 51 1.98 -10.16 -11.24
N PRO A 52 1.21 -10.83 -10.36
CA PRO A 52 1.45 -12.23 -9.99
C PRO A 52 1.28 -13.20 -11.16
N ALA A 53 0.49 -12.84 -12.18
CA ALA A 53 0.27 -13.68 -13.36
C ALA A 53 1.50 -13.81 -14.27
N ILE A 54 2.41 -12.83 -14.24
CA ILE A 54 3.56 -12.74 -15.16
C ILE A 54 4.89 -12.54 -14.43
N SER A 55 4.89 -12.51 -13.11
CA SER A 55 6.07 -12.31 -12.28
C SER A 55 6.02 -13.25 -11.09
N ARG A 56 7.12 -13.96 -10.87
CA ARG A 56 7.34 -14.75 -9.65
C ARG A 56 8.27 -13.94 -8.78
N LEU A 57 7.78 -13.47 -7.64
CA LEU A 57 8.61 -12.86 -6.62
C LEU A 57 9.02 -13.94 -5.62
N ALA A 58 10.19 -13.83 -5.03
CA ALA A 58 10.64 -14.70 -3.95
C ALA A 58 11.16 -13.84 -2.82
N ILE A 59 10.51 -13.89 -1.66
CA ILE A 59 10.96 -13.22 -0.44
C ILE A 59 11.65 -14.22 0.48
N ASP A 60 12.80 -13.84 1.04
CA ASP A 60 13.57 -14.69 1.95
C ASP A 60 12.83 -14.94 3.27
N ALA A 61 13.06 -16.12 3.87
CA ALA A 61 12.41 -16.51 5.13
C ALA A 61 12.67 -15.54 6.31
N SER A 62 13.79 -14.80 6.30
CA SER A 62 14.09 -13.78 7.31
C SER A 62 13.11 -12.59 7.26
N ALA A 63 12.31 -12.46 6.21
CA ALA A 63 11.21 -11.50 6.19
C ALA A 63 10.17 -11.80 7.29
N SER A 64 10.07 -13.04 7.76
CA SER A 64 9.17 -13.37 8.87
C SER A 64 9.68 -12.92 10.25
N ASP A 65 10.91 -12.40 10.34
CA ASP A 65 11.53 -12.02 11.62
C ASP A 65 11.05 -10.63 12.12
N ASP A 66 10.40 -9.83 11.27
CA ASP A 66 9.86 -8.51 11.65
C ASP A 66 8.42 -8.27 11.16
N VAL A 67 7.70 -7.35 11.82
CA VAL A 67 6.26 -7.14 11.60
C VAL A 67 5.93 -6.61 10.20
N PHE A 68 6.84 -5.83 9.59
CA PHE A 68 6.65 -5.35 8.22
C PHE A 68 6.81 -6.51 7.24
N GLY A 69 7.87 -7.31 7.39
CA GLY A 69 8.12 -8.44 6.53
C GLY A 69 7.06 -9.54 6.65
N GLN A 70 6.52 -9.80 7.84
CA GLN A 70 5.36 -10.68 8.04
C GLN A 70 4.15 -10.18 7.26
N ALA A 71 3.78 -8.90 7.42
CA ALA A 71 2.64 -8.30 6.72
C ALA A 71 2.82 -8.30 5.19
N LEU A 72 4.04 -8.02 4.72
CA LEU A 72 4.39 -8.07 3.30
C LEU A 72 4.28 -9.49 2.75
N THR A 73 4.84 -10.47 3.47
CA THR A 73 4.82 -11.89 3.09
C THR A 73 3.38 -12.41 3.02
N ASP A 74 2.55 -12.11 4.00
CA ASP A 74 1.14 -12.49 4.00
C ASP A 74 0.36 -11.84 2.85
N GLY A 75 0.67 -10.57 2.57
CA GLY A 75 0.12 -9.86 1.41
C GLY A 75 0.48 -10.51 0.08
N LEU A 76 1.76 -10.88 -0.09
CA LEU A 76 2.25 -11.58 -1.28
C LEU A 76 1.59 -12.94 -1.47
N ARG A 77 1.51 -13.76 -0.41
CA ARG A 77 0.82 -15.06 -0.45
C ARG A 77 -0.65 -14.91 -0.87
N LYS A 78 -1.37 -13.97 -0.26
CA LYS A 78 -2.78 -13.70 -0.59
C LYS A 78 -2.98 -13.28 -2.05
N ARG A 79 -1.97 -12.70 -2.68
CA ARG A 79 -1.97 -12.31 -4.10
C ARG A 79 -1.46 -13.40 -5.04
N GLY A 80 -1.12 -14.58 -4.52
CA GLY A 80 -0.65 -15.70 -5.32
C GLY A 80 0.81 -15.61 -5.75
N TYR A 81 1.62 -14.74 -5.14
CA TYR A 81 3.06 -14.75 -5.35
C TYR A 81 3.69 -15.97 -4.68
N ALA A 82 4.82 -16.42 -5.24
CA ALA A 82 5.66 -17.38 -4.56
C ALA A 82 6.31 -16.73 -3.32
N VAL A 83 6.37 -17.47 -2.23
CA VAL A 83 7.03 -17.05 -0.99
C VAL A 83 7.92 -18.19 -0.56
N VAL A 84 9.19 -17.92 -0.26
CA VAL A 84 10.13 -18.96 0.15
C VAL A 84 9.94 -19.21 1.63
N GLU A 85 9.38 -20.38 1.95
CA GLU A 85 9.16 -20.79 3.33
C GLU A 85 10.39 -21.55 3.86
N GLY A 86 11.05 -20.95 4.86
CA GLY A 86 11.59 -21.70 5.99
C GLY A 86 12.78 -22.63 5.78
N SER A 87 13.62 -22.47 4.75
CA SER A 87 14.98 -22.99 4.86
C SER A 87 16.01 -22.08 4.20
N ARG A 88 16.99 -21.61 4.98
CA ARG A 88 18.18 -20.88 4.49
C ARG A 88 19.05 -21.72 3.53
N LYS A 89 18.64 -22.97 3.25
CA LYS A 89 19.25 -23.94 2.34
C LYS A 89 18.37 -24.29 1.14
N ALA A 90 17.15 -23.74 1.03
CA ALA A 90 16.33 -23.91 -0.16
C ALA A 90 17.10 -23.33 -1.35
N LYS A 91 17.26 -24.14 -2.40
CA LYS A 91 17.86 -23.68 -3.65
C LYS A 91 16.96 -22.58 -4.20
N ALA A 92 17.51 -21.38 -4.38
CA ALA A 92 16.77 -20.27 -4.99
C ALA A 92 16.16 -20.73 -6.31
N ASP A 93 14.86 -20.52 -6.50
CA ASP A 93 14.20 -20.74 -7.78
C ASP A 93 14.78 -19.71 -8.76
N PRO A 94 15.56 -20.15 -9.78
CA PRO A 94 16.18 -19.21 -10.72
C PRO A 94 15.15 -18.46 -11.57
N SER A 95 13.89 -18.91 -11.60
CA SER A 95 12.79 -18.24 -12.30
C SER A 95 12.07 -17.19 -11.45
N ALA A 96 12.37 -17.10 -10.14
CA ALA A 96 11.77 -16.12 -9.24
C ALA A 96 12.71 -14.92 -9.02
N LEU A 97 12.15 -13.72 -9.14
CA LEU A 97 12.82 -12.47 -8.85
C LEU A 97 12.98 -12.32 -7.33
N PRO A 98 14.20 -12.20 -6.80
CA PRO A 98 14.41 -12.01 -5.37
C PRO A 98 13.86 -10.66 -4.95
N LEU A 99 12.99 -10.66 -3.94
CA LEU A 99 12.44 -9.49 -3.27
C LEU A 99 13.12 -9.33 -1.91
N ARG A 100 13.84 -8.22 -1.75
CA ARG A 100 14.53 -7.83 -0.52
C ARG A 100 13.97 -6.49 -0.06
N TYR A 101 14.01 -6.24 1.24
CA TYR A 101 13.59 -4.94 1.76
C TYR A 101 14.47 -4.44 2.91
N VAL A 102 14.40 -3.13 3.11
CA VAL A 102 14.91 -2.41 4.28
C VAL A 102 13.84 -1.44 4.73
N VAL A 103 13.51 -1.46 6.02
CA VAL A 103 12.70 -0.43 6.66
C VAL A 103 13.57 0.26 7.70
N ASP A 104 13.77 1.56 7.57
CA ASP A 104 14.52 2.37 8.53
C ASP A 104 13.77 3.64 8.94
N GLN A 105 14.26 4.30 9.99
CA GLN A 105 13.73 5.56 10.50
C GLN A 105 14.84 6.61 10.47
N PRO A 106 15.03 7.32 9.34
CA PRO A 106 16.07 8.33 9.20
C PRO A 106 15.95 9.50 10.20
N MET A 107 14.72 9.82 10.63
CA MET A 107 14.44 10.83 11.65
C MET A 107 13.14 10.48 12.39
N ALA A 108 12.97 11.01 13.59
CA ALA A 108 11.76 10.78 14.39
C ALA A 108 10.50 11.15 13.59
N GLY A 109 9.49 10.28 13.64
CA GLY A 109 8.23 10.47 12.91
C GLY A 109 8.31 10.26 11.40
N TYR A 110 9.45 9.77 10.87
CA TYR A 110 9.64 9.50 9.45
C TYR A 110 10.25 8.13 9.21
N TYR A 111 9.51 7.24 8.55
CA TYR A 111 10.00 5.95 8.08
C TYR A 111 10.35 6.00 6.61
N ARG A 112 11.25 5.12 6.19
CA ARG A 112 11.53 4.87 4.78
C ARG A 112 11.51 3.37 4.52
N VAL A 113 10.78 2.99 3.49
CA VAL A 113 10.78 1.63 2.94
C VAL A 113 11.59 1.64 1.64
N MET A 114 12.52 0.70 1.53
CA MET A 114 13.26 0.42 0.31
C MET A 114 13.04 -1.05 -0.05
N LEU A 115 12.46 -1.30 -1.22
CA LEU A 115 12.31 -2.62 -1.81
C LEU A 115 13.35 -2.79 -2.93
N ARG A 116 13.88 -3.99 -3.08
CA ARG A 116 14.69 -4.39 -4.23
C ARG A 116 14.11 -5.66 -4.83
N VAL A 117 13.73 -5.60 -6.11
CA VAL A 117 13.23 -6.74 -6.88
C VAL A 117 14.23 -7.02 -7.99
N GLY A 118 15.01 -8.09 -7.86
CA GLY A 118 16.16 -8.32 -8.74
C GLY A 118 17.15 -7.15 -8.67
N GLU A 119 17.32 -6.45 -9.80
CA GLU A 119 18.23 -5.30 -9.91
C GLU A 119 17.54 -3.95 -9.69
N GLN A 120 16.21 -3.95 -9.61
CA GLN A 120 15.39 -2.75 -9.58
C GLN A 120 15.06 -2.40 -8.14
N SER A 121 15.01 -1.11 -7.84
CA SER A 121 14.67 -0.65 -6.50
C SER A 121 13.52 0.34 -6.48
N LEU A 122 12.74 0.27 -5.42
CA LEU A 122 11.59 1.13 -5.15
C LEU A 122 11.76 1.68 -3.75
N ALA A 123 11.69 3.01 -3.59
CA ALA A 123 11.80 3.65 -2.30
C ALA A 123 10.65 4.62 -2.06
N ARG A 124 10.14 4.65 -0.84
CA ARG A 124 9.11 5.61 -0.41
C ARG A 124 9.31 5.98 1.05
N GLY A 125 9.13 7.26 1.33
CA GLY A 125 9.10 7.81 2.69
C GLY A 125 7.69 7.87 3.24
N TYR A 126 7.58 7.83 4.57
CA TYR A 126 6.32 7.87 5.30
C TYR A 126 6.46 8.77 6.52
N THR A 127 5.48 9.65 6.74
CA THR A 127 5.34 10.40 8.00
C THR A 127 4.39 9.66 8.92
N THR A 128 4.57 9.75 10.23
CA THR A 128 3.64 9.15 11.22
C THR A 128 2.83 10.19 12.00
N GLU A 129 2.96 11.48 11.67
CA GLU A 129 2.15 12.55 12.25
C GLU A 129 0.67 12.36 11.88
N GLY A 130 -0.13 11.87 12.82
CA GLY A 130 -1.54 11.54 12.60
C GLY A 130 -1.78 10.18 11.92
N GLY A 131 -0.78 9.30 11.92
CA GLY A 131 -0.80 7.98 11.28
C GLY A 131 0.13 7.88 10.08
N VAL A 132 0.43 6.65 9.63
CA VAL A 132 1.31 6.42 8.46
C VAL A 132 0.70 7.03 7.20
N ALA A 133 1.41 7.97 6.59
CA ALA A 133 1.07 8.52 5.29
C ALA A 133 2.33 8.62 4.42
N PRO A 134 2.24 8.29 3.11
CA PRO A 134 3.37 8.44 2.21
C PRO A 134 3.72 9.93 2.05
N SER A 135 5.00 10.26 2.19
CA SER A 135 5.50 11.65 2.06
C SER A 135 5.60 12.10 0.60
N ALA A 136 5.75 11.15 -0.33
CA ALA A 136 5.88 11.36 -1.76
C ALA A 136 5.42 10.13 -2.56
N GLY A 137 5.49 10.22 -3.89
CA GLY A 137 5.36 9.06 -4.78
C GLY A 137 6.48 8.03 -4.58
N TRP A 138 6.40 6.89 -5.26
CA TRP A 138 7.50 5.93 -5.27
C TRP A 138 8.66 6.49 -6.10
N ALA A 139 9.86 6.50 -5.52
CA ALA A 139 11.09 6.70 -6.26
C ALA A 139 11.51 5.34 -6.84
N LEU A 140 11.60 5.25 -8.16
CA LEU A 140 11.91 4.02 -8.87
C LEU A 140 13.31 4.13 -9.49
N ASN A 141 14.15 3.13 -9.25
CA ASN A 141 15.34 2.89 -10.06
C ASN A 141 15.07 1.68 -10.96
N LEU A 142 14.82 1.98 -12.24
CA LEU A 142 14.52 0.99 -13.28
C LEU A 142 15.71 0.81 -14.24
N SER A 143 16.92 1.11 -13.80
CA SER A 143 18.11 0.91 -14.63
C SER A 143 18.20 -0.56 -15.06
N GLY A 144 18.37 -0.82 -16.36
CA GLY A 144 18.40 -2.17 -16.91
C GLY A 144 17.07 -2.93 -16.86
N ALA A 145 15.95 -2.26 -16.54
CA ALA A 145 14.62 -2.85 -16.62
C ALA A 145 14.21 -3.14 -18.08
N SER A 146 13.35 -4.14 -18.25
CA SER A 146 12.69 -4.37 -19.54
C SER A 146 11.75 -3.22 -19.90
N GLU A 147 11.53 -2.97 -21.19
CA GLU A 147 10.60 -1.94 -21.66
C GLU A 147 9.20 -2.10 -21.06
N GLN A 148 8.72 -3.34 -20.92
CA GLN A 148 7.43 -3.64 -20.31
C GLN A 148 7.34 -3.19 -18.84
N LEU A 149 8.43 -3.31 -18.07
CA LEU A 149 8.45 -2.84 -16.69
C LEU A 149 8.47 -1.30 -16.64
N VAL A 150 9.20 -0.65 -17.53
CA VAL A 150 9.22 0.81 -17.68
C VAL A 150 7.84 1.34 -18.09
N GLU A 151 7.16 0.66 -19.00
CA GLU A 151 5.80 1.00 -19.42
C GLU A 151 4.81 0.89 -18.26
N ARG A 152 4.81 -0.22 -17.51
CA ARG A 152 3.95 -0.38 -16.32
C ARG A 152 4.21 0.68 -15.26
N ALA A 153 5.46 1.13 -15.10
CA ALA A 153 5.80 2.19 -14.16
C ALA A 153 5.27 3.57 -14.57
N THR A 154 5.28 3.86 -15.87
CA THR A 154 4.93 5.17 -16.43
C THR A 154 3.45 5.30 -16.82
N ARG A 155 2.69 4.20 -16.82
CA ARG A 155 1.24 4.26 -17.06
C ARG A 155 0.51 5.12 -16.02
N PRO A 156 -0.34 6.06 -16.47
CA PRO A 156 -1.15 6.91 -15.59
C PRO A 156 -2.33 6.16 -14.96
N ASP A 157 -2.74 5.03 -15.54
CA ASP A 157 -3.80 4.13 -15.10
C ASP A 157 -3.25 2.89 -14.38
N LEU A 158 -3.85 2.55 -13.25
CA LEU A 158 -3.63 1.26 -12.58
C LEU A 158 -4.35 0.19 -13.40
N PRO A 159 -3.73 -0.97 -13.67
CA PRO A 159 -4.48 -2.09 -14.22
C PRO A 159 -5.60 -2.48 -13.23
N GLY A 160 -6.76 -2.91 -13.75
CA GLY A 160 -7.97 -3.07 -12.93
C GLY A 160 -7.84 -4.07 -11.77
N ASP A 161 -6.88 -5.00 -11.88
CA ASP A 161 -6.44 -5.88 -10.79
C ASP A 161 -5.77 -5.09 -9.66
N ALA A 162 -4.94 -4.10 -9.96
CA ALA A 162 -4.31 -3.21 -8.97
C ALA A 162 -5.31 -2.24 -8.31
N GLU A 163 -6.38 -1.82 -9.01
CA GLU A 163 -7.48 -1.07 -8.39
C GLU A 163 -8.32 -1.95 -7.45
N GLN A 164 -8.60 -3.20 -7.84
CA GLN A 164 -9.19 -4.20 -6.94
C GLN A 164 -8.29 -4.47 -5.74
N VAL A 165 -6.97 -4.50 -5.94
CA VAL A 165 -6.00 -4.67 -4.85
C VAL A 165 -6.10 -3.55 -3.83
N GLN A 166 -6.13 -2.31 -4.29
CA GLN A 166 -6.26 -1.15 -3.42
C GLN A 166 -7.62 -1.11 -2.71
N ALA A 167 -8.69 -1.53 -3.38
CA ALA A 167 -10.02 -1.61 -2.80
C ALA A 167 -10.13 -2.71 -1.72
N GLU A 168 -9.55 -3.87 -1.96
CA GLU A 168 -9.58 -5.02 -1.07
C GLU A 168 -8.65 -4.82 0.15
N VAL A 169 -7.47 -4.25 -0.08
CA VAL A 169 -6.56 -3.82 1.00
C VAL A 169 -7.20 -2.71 1.83
N ALA A 170 -7.91 -1.76 1.20
CA ALA A 170 -8.69 -0.76 1.92
C ALA A 170 -9.85 -1.36 2.71
N ALA A 171 -10.49 -2.44 2.23
CA ALA A 171 -11.56 -3.15 2.93
C ALA A 171 -11.06 -3.95 4.15
N VAL A 172 -9.90 -4.60 4.03
CA VAL A 172 -9.21 -5.28 5.14
C VAL A 172 -8.76 -4.26 6.20
N ASN A 173 -8.17 -3.13 5.78
CA ASN A 173 -7.79 -2.04 6.68
C ASN A 173 -8.99 -1.31 7.31
N ALA A 174 -10.18 -1.42 6.70
CA ALA A 174 -11.43 -0.89 7.25
C ALA A 174 -12.14 -1.87 8.21
N GLY A 175 -11.59 -3.07 8.44
CA GLY A 175 -12.20 -4.10 9.31
C GLY A 175 -13.52 -4.65 8.77
N LEU A 176 -13.80 -4.48 7.48
CA LEU A 176 -15.04 -4.92 6.83
C LEU A 176 -14.99 -6.40 6.41
N VAL A 177 -13.81 -7.02 6.52
CA VAL A 177 -13.57 -8.46 6.37
C VAL A 177 -12.71 -8.87 7.56
N GLY A 178 -13.16 -9.84 8.36
CA GLY A 178 -12.43 -10.27 9.55
C GLY A 178 -11.09 -10.93 9.20
N PRO A 179 -10.06 -10.82 10.06
CA PRO A 179 -8.91 -11.70 9.95
C PRO A 179 -9.41 -13.11 10.28
N ALA A 180 -9.35 -14.05 9.34
CA ALA A 180 -9.46 -15.45 9.71
C ALA A 180 -8.22 -15.80 10.53
N VAL A 181 -8.34 -15.68 11.85
CA VAL A 181 -7.32 -16.06 12.83
C VAL A 181 -7.43 -17.58 13.04
N VAL A 182 -6.38 -18.28 12.61
CA VAL A 182 -5.73 -19.46 13.21
C VAL A 182 -6.63 -20.58 13.77
N ALA A 183 -6.53 -21.75 13.13
CA ALA A 183 -6.42 -23.01 13.86
C ALA A 183 -5.18 -23.76 13.34
N VAL A 184 -4.08 -23.67 14.08
CA VAL A 184 -3.02 -24.67 14.03
C VAL A 184 -3.61 -25.94 14.62
N VAL A 185 -3.69 -27.00 13.84
CA VAL A 185 -3.81 -28.36 14.37
C VAL A 185 -2.65 -29.16 13.82
N ASP A 186 -1.74 -29.48 14.73
CA ASP A 186 -0.63 -30.39 14.61
C ASP A 186 -1.14 -31.80 14.28
N SER A 187 -0.70 -32.41 13.16
CA SER A 187 -0.59 -33.88 12.94
C SER A 187 -0.23 -34.24 11.47
N PRO A 188 0.38 -35.42 11.23
CA PRO A 188 1.36 -35.63 10.16
C PRO A 188 0.75 -35.96 8.78
N ALA A 189 1.62 -35.87 7.77
CA ALA A 189 1.36 -35.97 6.33
C ALA A 189 0.30 -37.00 5.90
N PRO A 190 -0.67 -36.62 5.04
CA PRO A 190 -1.61 -37.58 4.48
C PRO A 190 -1.04 -38.24 3.21
N VAL A 191 -1.10 -39.56 3.22
CA VAL A 191 -0.97 -40.43 2.06
C VAL A 191 -2.08 -40.10 1.05
N TYR A 192 -1.71 -39.97 -0.22
CA TYR A 192 -2.62 -39.66 -1.32
C TYR A 192 -3.58 -40.84 -1.58
N GLN A 193 -4.83 -40.75 -1.15
CA GLN A 193 -5.91 -41.62 -1.64
C GLN A 193 -6.80 -40.86 -2.63
N ARG A 194 -6.83 -41.39 -3.85
CA ARG A 194 -7.59 -40.84 -4.98
C ARG A 194 -9.10 -41.05 -4.72
N SER A 195 -9.84 -39.97 -4.47
CA SER A 195 -11.31 -40.00 -4.30
C SER A 195 -12.04 -39.42 -5.52
N ALA A 196 -13.14 -40.07 -5.88
CA ALA A 196 -14.04 -39.84 -7.01
C ALA A 196 -14.76 -38.46 -6.96
N PRO A 197 -15.37 -37.97 -8.07
CA PRO A 197 -15.78 -36.57 -8.18
C PRO A 197 -16.92 -36.16 -7.23
N ALA A 198 -16.81 -34.92 -6.76
CA ALA A 198 -17.58 -34.30 -5.70
C ALA A 198 -19.08 -34.14 -6.00
N SER A 199 -19.92 -34.45 -5.01
CA SER A 199 -21.31 -33.97 -4.95
C SER A 199 -21.33 -32.49 -4.56
N ARG A 200 -22.17 -31.70 -5.25
CA ARG A 200 -22.36 -30.26 -5.00
C ARG A 200 -22.92 -30.01 -3.60
N VAL A 201 -22.21 -29.25 -2.78
CA VAL A 201 -22.74 -28.67 -1.54
C VAL A 201 -23.38 -27.32 -1.87
N THR A 202 -24.67 -27.18 -1.60
CA THR A 202 -25.40 -25.90 -1.67
C THR A 202 -25.21 -25.17 -0.34
N ILE A 203 -24.58 -23.99 -0.36
CA ILE A 203 -24.46 -23.12 0.82
C ILE A 203 -25.67 -22.19 0.86
N ALA A 204 -26.43 -22.23 1.97
CA ALA A 204 -27.54 -21.33 2.20
C ALA A 204 -27.04 -19.91 2.53
N ILE A 205 -27.58 -18.91 1.82
CA ILE A 205 -27.32 -17.49 2.04
C ILE A 205 -28.20 -16.99 3.19
N PRO A 206 -27.67 -16.47 4.31
CA PRO A 206 -28.48 -15.84 5.34
C PRO A 206 -29.11 -14.52 4.85
N PRO A 207 -30.32 -14.16 5.29
CA PRO A 207 -31.03 -12.97 4.80
C PRO A 207 -30.32 -11.67 5.21
N ALA A 208 -30.28 -10.73 4.27
CA ALA A 208 -29.59 -9.46 4.38
C ALA A 208 -30.03 -8.64 5.61
N ALA A 209 -29.08 -8.35 6.50
CA ALA A 209 -29.26 -7.36 7.54
C ALA A 209 -29.44 -5.96 6.91
N LYS A 210 -30.45 -5.22 7.39
CA LYS A 210 -30.72 -3.84 6.96
C LYS A 210 -29.48 -2.96 7.18
N PRO A 211 -29.08 -2.10 6.22
CA PRO A 211 -27.87 -1.30 6.33
C PRO A 211 -27.97 -0.32 7.51
N ALA A 212 -27.08 -0.48 8.48
CA ALA A 212 -26.88 0.49 9.54
C ALA A 212 -26.37 1.80 8.94
N ARG A 213 -27.02 2.91 9.32
CA ARG A 213 -26.66 4.28 8.92
C ARG A 213 -25.24 4.60 9.41
N PRO A 214 -24.28 4.98 8.54
CA PRO A 214 -22.95 5.35 9.00
C PRO A 214 -23.03 6.57 9.92
N ALA A 215 -22.62 6.41 11.17
CA ALA A 215 -22.37 7.51 12.08
C ALA A 215 -21.24 8.40 11.52
N ALA A 216 -21.41 9.72 11.61
CA ALA A 216 -20.39 10.67 11.19
C ALA A 216 -19.23 10.68 12.21
N SER A 217 -18.03 10.27 11.79
CA SER A 217 -16.82 10.42 12.61
C SER A 217 -16.22 11.84 12.54
N PRO A 218 -15.55 12.32 13.61
CA PRO A 218 -15.51 13.74 13.95
C PRO A 218 -14.26 14.52 13.50
N ALA A 219 -13.39 13.95 12.67
CA ALA A 219 -12.26 14.68 12.10
C ALA A 219 -12.03 14.24 10.65
N GLY A 220 -12.55 15.01 9.70
CA GLY A 220 -12.43 14.73 8.27
C GLY A 220 -11.91 15.94 7.50
N TRP A 221 -11.55 15.72 6.24
CA TRP A 221 -11.31 16.75 5.24
C TRP A 221 -12.53 16.83 4.33
N ARG A 222 -12.86 18.01 3.84
CA ARG A 222 -13.89 18.25 2.83
C ARG A 222 -13.27 18.94 1.65
N VAL A 223 -13.96 18.88 0.54
CA VAL A 223 -13.64 19.65 -0.65
C VAL A 223 -14.75 20.67 -0.85
N GLN A 224 -14.38 21.92 -1.07
CA GLN A 224 -15.26 23.02 -1.40
C GLN A 224 -15.00 23.46 -2.84
N PHE A 225 -16.05 23.43 -3.66
CA PHE A 225 -15.95 23.77 -5.09
C PHE A 225 -16.31 25.23 -5.36
N ALA A 226 -17.29 25.77 -4.62
CA ALA A 226 -17.77 27.13 -4.82
C ALA A 226 -18.56 27.64 -3.60
N ALA A 227 -18.88 28.93 -3.61
CA ALA A 227 -19.71 29.61 -2.62
C ALA A 227 -20.72 30.52 -3.31
N PHE A 228 -21.99 30.48 -2.90
CA PHE A 228 -23.10 31.21 -3.53
C PHE A 228 -23.99 31.90 -2.48
N ARG A 229 -24.75 32.91 -2.91
CA ARG A 229 -25.71 33.59 -2.02
C ARG A 229 -26.99 32.78 -1.77
N THR A 230 -27.36 31.91 -2.71
CA THR A 230 -28.60 31.10 -2.64
C THR A 230 -28.33 29.62 -2.83
N ASP A 231 -29.16 28.81 -2.19
CA ASP A 231 -29.12 27.36 -2.27
C ASP A 231 -29.50 26.86 -3.69
N LYS A 232 -30.44 27.55 -4.36
CA LYS A 232 -30.84 27.27 -5.74
C LYS A 232 -29.66 27.35 -6.72
N THR A 233 -28.84 28.41 -6.62
CA THR A 233 -27.64 28.58 -7.46
C THR A 233 -26.60 27.51 -7.13
N ALA A 234 -26.39 27.21 -5.86
CA ALA A 234 -25.44 26.19 -5.41
C ALA A 234 -25.76 24.79 -5.95
N ARG A 235 -27.03 24.37 -5.90
CA ARG A 235 -27.48 23.09 -6.48
C ARG A 235 -27.45 23.07 -7.99
N SER A 236 -27.74 24.20 -8.65
CA SER A 236 -27.61 24.30 -10.10
C SER A 236 -26.16 24.16 -10.55
N TYR A 237 -25.23 24.81 -9.84
CA TYR A 237 -23.80 24.68 -10.08
C TYR A 237 -23.34 23.23 -9.92
N TRP A 238 -23.76 22.53 -8.86
CA TRP A 238 -23.41 21.11 -8.68
C TRP A 238 -23.89 20.24 -9.85
N ARG A 239 -25.14 20.43 -10.30
CA ARG A 239 -25.68 19.70 -11.46
C ARG A 239 -24.84 19.96 -12.72
N SER A 240 -24.50 21.22 -13.02
CA SER A 240 -23.65 21.56 -14.16
C SER A 240 -22.22 21.02 -14.01
N LEU A 241 -21.68 20.99 -12.80
CA LEU A 241 -20.34 20.47 -12.51
C LEU A 241 -20.28 18.96 -12.75
N VAL A 242 -21.28 18.21 -12.30
CA VAL A 242 -21.39 16.76 -12.53
C VAL A 242 -21.59 16.43 -14.00
N GLN A 243 -22.36 17.23 -14.74
CA GLN A 243 -22.51 17.06 -16.20
C GLN A 243 -21.19 17.24 -16.95
N LYS A 244 -20.36 18.20 -16.53
CA LYS A 244 -19.03 18.43 -17.12
C LYS A 244 -17.99 17.41 -16.64
N LYS A 245 -18.17 16.83 -15.46
CA LYS A 245 -17.26 15.87 -14.83
C LYS A 245 -18.05 14.73 -14.18
N PRO A 246 -18.39 13.68 -14.94
CA PRO A 246 -19.20 12.57 -14.46
C PRO A 246 -18.60 11.83 -13.25
N ALA A 247 -17.27 11.84 -13.11
CA ALA A 247 -16.58 11.27 -11.95
C ALA A 247 -17.01 11.88 -10.60
N LEU A 248 -17.54 13.11 -10.60
CA LEU A 248 -18.06 13.77 -9.41
C LEU A 248 -19.48 13.32 -9.04
N ALA A 249 -20.20 12.61 -9.92
CA ALA A 249 -21.54 12.10 -9.67
C ALA A 249 -21.59 11.11 -8.50
N ALA A 250 -20.51 10.36 -8.29
CA ALA A 250 -20.37 9.39 -7.20
C ALA A 250 -20.23 10.07 -5.82
N LEU A 251 -19.96 11.38 -5.78
CA LEU A 251 -19.81 12.14 -4.55
C LEU A 251 -21.16 12.67 -4.06
N LYS A 252 -21.41 12.56 -2.76
CA LYS A 252 -22.60 13.16 -2.14
C LYS A 252 -22.37 14.67 -1.90
N PRO A 253 -23.09 15.57 -2.59
CA PRO A 253 -22.96 17.00 -2.35
C PRO A 253 -23.57 17.41 -1.01
N ARG A 254 -22.97 18.43 -0.40
CA ARG A 254 -23.48 19.13 0.79
C ARG A 254 -23.50 20.62 0.52
N PHE A 255 -24.50 21.28 1.10
CA PHE A 255 -24.74 22.71 0.93
C PHE A 255 -24.80 23.43 2.28
N PRO A 256 -23.70 23.45 3.08
CA PRO A 256 -23.72 24.13 4.36
C PRO A 256 -23.85 25.65 4.15
N ARG A 257 -24.66 26.28 5.00
CA ARG A 257 -24.86 27.73 5.01
C ARG A 257 -24.07 28.37 6.15
N SER A 258 -23.31 29.41 5.87
CA SER A 258 -22.60 30.20 6.86
C SER A 258 -23.55 31.12 7.63
N SER A 259 -23.11 31.58 8.80
CA SER A 259 -23.80 32.63 9.57
C SER A 259 -23.97 33.94 8.81
N ARG A 260 -23.11 34.21 7.81
CA ARG A 260 -23.20 35.38 6.90
C ARG A 260 -24.10 35.13 5.68
N GLY A 261 -24.87 34.03 5.66
CA GLY A 261 -25.84 33.74 4.60
C GLY A 261 -25.26 33.18 3.29
N VAL A 262 -23.99 32.76 3.30
CA VAL A 262 -23.33 32.16 2.12
C VAL A 262 -23.51 30.64 2.13
N VAL A 263 -23.90 30.06 1.01
CA VAL A 263 -24.06 28.60 0.82
C VAL A 263 -22.82 28.07 0.10
N PHE A 264 -22.11 27.14 0.73
CA PHE A 264 -20.96 26.48 0.13
C PHE A 264 -21.38 25.23 -0.62
N VAL A 265 -20.70 24.91 -1.73
CA VAL A 265 -20.84 23.62 -2.42
C VAL A 265 -19.68 22.74 -1.98
N GLN A 266 -19.97 21.69 -1.22
CA GLN A 266 -18.94 20.83 -0.65
C GLN A 266 -19.22 19.34 -0.90
N ALA A 267 -18.17 18.52 -0.85
CA ALA A 267 -18.25 17.06 -0.82
C ALA A 267 -17.35 16.48 0.29
N GLY A 268 -17.73 15.32 0.83
CA GLY A 268 -17.08 14.68 1.97
C GLY A 268 -18.00 14.55 3.20
N PRO A 269 -17.56 14.00 4.33
CA PRO A 269 -16.19 14.03 4.85
C PRO A 269 -15.30 12.91 4.31
N TYR A 270 -14.04 13.25 4.07
CA TYR A 270 -12.97 12.33 3.68
C TYR A 270 -12.03 12.13 4.86
N ARG A 271 -11.48 10.93 5.01
CA ARG A 271 -10.58 10.63 6.13
C ARG A 271 -9.21 11.31 5.99
N THR A 272 -8.76 11.60 4.77
CA THR A 272 -7.42 12.14 4.50
C THR A 272 -7.42 13.35 3.57
N VAL A 273 -6.46 14.25 3.78
CA VAL A 273 -6.24 15.43 2.91
C VAL A 273 -5.85 15.00 1.50
N ALA A 274 -5.12 13.90 1.36
CA ALA A 274 -4.68 13.37 0.06
C ALA A 274 -5.88 12.90 -0.78
N PHE A 275 -6.86 12.24 -0.17
CA PHE A 275 -8.10 11.89 -0.86
C PHE A 275 -8.87 13.15 -1.29
N ALA A 276 -8.98 14.13 -0.39
CA ALA A 276 -9.61 15.41 -0.72
C ALA A 276 -8.89 16.16 -1.85
N LYS A 277 -7.54 16.15 -1.88
CA LYS A 277 -6.73 16.72 -2.97
C LYS A 277 -6.93 15.97 -4.29
N ARG A 278 -7.04 14.65 -4.27
CA ARG A 278 -7.35 13.85 -5.48
C ARG A 278 -8.74 14.13 -6.04
N VAL A 279 -9.73 14.40 -5.19
CA VAL A 279 -11.06 14.85 -5.63
C VAL A 279 -10.99 16.19 -6.37
N CYS A 280 -9.98 17.01 -6.08
CA CYS A 280 -9.67 18.22 -6.86
C CYS A 280 -8.84 17.97 -8.13
N GLY A 281 -8.40 16.74 -8.40
CA GLY A 281 -7.60 16.39 -9.55
C GLY A 281 -8.23 16.84 -10.87
N GLY A 282 -7.50 17.62 -11.65
CA GLY A 282 -7.95 18.19 -12.93
C GLY A 282 -8.91 19.39 -12.81
N LEU A 283 -9.17 19.91 -11.60
CA LEU A 283 -9.79 21.23 -11.39
C LEU A 283 -8.71 22.25 -11.06
N ASN A 284 -8.92 23.51 -11.45
CA ASN A 284 -8.06 24.61 -11.01
C ASN A 284 -8.19 24.81 -9.49
N ALA A 285 -7.08 25.19 -8.84
CA ALA A 285 -7.01 25.38 -7.39
C ALA A 285 -8.03 26.41 -6.85
N SER A 286 -8.46 27.35 -7.69
CA SER A 286 -9.50 28.33 -7.39
C SER A 286 -10.94 27.80 -7.48
N ALA A 287 -11.17 26.66 -8.14
CA ALA A 287 -12.49 26.00 -8.19
C ALA A 287 -12.58 24.75 -7.32
N CYS A 288 -11.52 24.42 -6.57
CA CYS A 288 -11.52 23.26 -5.68
C CYS A 288 -10.54 23.45 -4.52
N ILE A 289 -11.08 23.67 -3.32
CA ILE A 289 -10.32 23.96 -2.10
C ILE A 289 -10.56 22.85 -1.09
N VAL A 290 -9.49 22.32 -0.52
CA VAL A 290 -9.57 21.34 0.57
C VAL A 290 -9.69 22.07 1.90
N VAL A 291 -10.76 21.79 2.64
CA VAL A 291 -11.08 22.43 3.93
C VAL A 291 -11.18 21.38 5.04
N LYS A 292 -10.79 21.73 6.26
CA LYS A 292 -10.99 20.85 7.42
C LYS A 292 -12.50 20.82 7.76
N ALA A 293 -13.04 19.62 7.96
CA ALA A 293 -14.47 19.33 8.09
C ALA A 293 -15.06 19.66 9.45
#